data_AF-A0A5C8WZN3-F1
#
_entry.id   AF-A0A5C8WZN3-F1
#
_cell.length_a   1.000
_cell.length_b   1.000
_cell.length_c   1.000
_cell.angle_alpha   90.00
_cell.angle_beta   90.00
_cell.angle_gamma   90.00
#
_symmetry.space_group_name_H-M   'P 1'
#
loop_
_entity.id
_entity.type
_entity.pdbx_description
1 polymer ?
#
loop_
_entity_poly.entity_id
_entity_poly.type
_entity_poly.pdbx_seq_one_letter_code
_entity_poly.pdbx_strand_id
1 'polypeptide(L)'
;MNAVAFDTLKFARSLREKAHLTPEQAEGMPDAMPEVFASGIPTKGDIVDVRHDIEALRIVTKADIEALRLSARADIATAKSDIIESMFGMIGFQTVAILGAVVALVRSLH
;
A
#
# COMPACT_ATOMS: atom_id res chain seq x y z
N MET A 1 12.81 -20.79 -18.08
CA MET A 1 13.93 -19.87 -18.37
C MET A 1 14.54 -20.25 -19.71
N ASN A 2 14.67 -19.34 -20.67
CA ASN A 2 15.66 -19.54 -21.73
C ASN A 2 17.00 -19.24 -21.08
N ALA A 3 17.63 -20.26 -20.50
CA ALA A 3 18.98 -20.14 -19.98
C ALA A 3 19.88 -19.83 -21.19
N VAL A 4 20.44 -18.62 -21.24
CA VAL A 4 21.53 -18.35 -22.16
C VAL A 4 22.71 -19.15 -21.61
N ALA A 5 23.08 -20.24 -22.30
CA ALA A 5 24.18 -21.07 -21.89
C ALA A 5 25.48 -20.26 -21.92
N PHE A 6 26.17 -20.15 -20.79
CA PHE A 6 27.49 -19.54 -20.72
C PHE A 6 28.52 -20.56 -21.24
N ASP A 7 29.10 -20.26 -22.40
CA ASP A 7 30.13 -21.11 -23.01
C ASP A 7 31.50 -20.84 -22.34
N THR A 8 31.78 -21.60 -21.28
CA THR A 8 33.01 -21.50 -20.49
C THR A 8 34.26 -21.73 -21.34
N LEU A 9 34.20 -22.64 -22.33
CA LEU A 9 35.34 -22.97 -23.19
C LEU A 9 35.66 -21.82 -24.16
N LYS A 10 34.65 -21.21 -24.77
CA LYS A 10 34.83 -20.03 -25.64
C LYS A 10 35.33 -18.83 -24.83
N PHE A 11 34.89 -18.68 -23.59
CA PHE A 11 35.37 -17.65 -22.68
C PHE A 11 36.85 -17.87 -22.32
N ALA A 12 37.25 -19.07 -21.88
CA ALA A 12 38.63 -19.43 -21.58
C ALA A 12 39.57 -19.23 -22.79
N ARG A 13 39.15 -19.67 -23.98
CA ARG A 13 39.92 -19.44 -25.23
C ARG A 13 40.10 -17.95 -25.50
N SER A 14 39.06 -17.15 -25.31
CA SER A 14 39.14 -15.69 -25.51
C SER A 14 40.09 -15.02 -24.52
N LEU A 15 40.09 -15.45 -23.25
CA LEU A 15 41.02 -14.96 -22.23
C LEU A 15 42.48 -15.26 -22.57
N ARG A 16 42.76 -16.46 -23.06
CA ARG A 16 44.10 -16.86 -23.48
C ARG A 16 44.55 -16.13 -24.75
N GLU A 17 43.70 -16.11 -25.77
CA GLU A 17 44.08 -15.67 -27.12
C GLU A 17 44.02 -14.15 -27.29
N LYS A 18 43.08 -13.46 -26.62
CA LYS A 18 42.86 -12.02 -26.77
C LYS A 18 43.37 -11.20 -25.59
N ALA A 19 43.36 -11.76 -24.39
CA ALA A 19 43.85 -11.09 -23.18
C ALA A 19 45.24 -11.59 -22.73
N HIS A 20 45.83 -12.56 -23.46
CA HIS A 20 47.16 -13.11 -23.21
C HIS A 20 47.36 -13.63 -21.77
N LEU A 21 46.27 -14.09 -21.14
CA LEU A 21 46.32 -14.71 -19.82
C LEU A 21 46.97 -16.10 -19.90
N THR A 22 47.61 -16.51 -18.81
CA THR A 22 48.16 -17.86 -18.68
C THR A 22 47.06 -18.92 -18.76
N PRO A 23 47.38 -20.16 -19.16
CA PRO A 23 46.39 -21.25 -19.18
C PRO A 23 45.66 -21.41 -17.85
N GLU A 24 46.38 -21.36 -16.72
CA GLU A 24 45.79 -21.48 -15.38
C GLU A 24 44.80 -20.34 -15.09
N GLN A 25 45.12 -19.11 -15.48
CA GLN A 25 44.22 -17.96 -15.30
C GLN A 25 43.00 -18.01 -16.24
N ALA A 26 43.20 -18.45 -17.48
CA ALA A 26 42.15 -18.55 -18.48
C ALA A 26 41.12 -19.64 -18.14
N GLU A 27 41.52 -20.68 -17.40
CA GLU A 27 40.64 -21.76 -16.94
C GLU A 27 39.98 -21.42 -15.59
N GLY A 28 40.73 -20.84 -14.64
CA GLY A 28 40.20 -20.52 -13.30
C GLY A 28 39.15 -19.40 -13.28
N MET A 29 39.22 -18.44 -14.20
CA MET A 29 38.26 -17.32 -14.30
C MET A 29 36.83 -17.76 -14.69
N PRO A 30 36.62 -18.53 -15.79
CA PRO A 30 35.31 -19.09 -16.11
C PRO A 30 34.75 -20.03 -15.03
N ASP A 31 35.61 -20.71 -14.27
CA ASP A 31 35.20 -21.66 -13.24
C ASP A 31 34.63 -20.97 -11.99
N ALA A 32 35.14 -19.79 -11.63
CA ALA A 32 34.65 -18.98 -10.51
C ALA A 32 33.40 -18.13 -10.84
N MET A 33 33.08 -17.92 -12.13
CA MET A 33 31.98 -17.06 -12.58
C MET A 33 30.57 -17.57 -12.25
N PRO A 34 30.25 -18.88 -12.37
CA PRO A 34 28.93 -19.42 -12.05
C PRO A 34 28.47 -19.11 -10.62
N GLU A 35 29.38 -19.15 -9.65
CA GLU A 35 29.07 -18.87 -8.24
C GLU A 35 28.67 -17.39 -8.02
N VAL A 36 29.31 -16.47 -8.74
CA VAL A 36 28.99 -15.04 -8.72
C VAL A 36 27.62 -14.76 -9.36
N PHE A 37 27.31 -15.44 -10.47
CA PHE A 37 26.03 -15.27 -11.17
C PHE A 37 24.85 -15.94 -10.46
N ALA A 38 25.10 -17.00 -9.69
CA ALA A 38 24.07 -17.74 -8.98
C ALA A 38 23.54 -17.01 -7.73
N SER A 39 24.34 -16.16 -7.09
CA SER A 39 24.03 -15.58 -5.78
C SER A 39 23.58 -14.11 -5.80
N GLY A 40 23.86 -13.38 -6.88
CA GLY A 40 23.69 -11.91 -6.90
C GLY A 40 22.73 -11.34 -7.94
N ILE A 41 22.16 -12.16 -8.84
CA ILE A 41 21.35 -11.65 -9.94
C ILE A 41 19.87 -12.05 -9.75
N PRO A 42 18.97 -11.07 -9.54
CA PRO A 42 17.54 -11.31 -9.58
C PRO A 42 17.15 -12.00 -10.89
N THR A 43 16.44 -13.10 -10.74
CA THR A 43 15.95 -13.94 -11.83
C THR A 43 14.60 -13.42 -12.35
N LYS A 44 14.13 -14.02 -13.44
CA LYS A 44 12.75 -13.77 -13.90
C LYS A 44 11.70 -14.22 -12.87
N GLY A 45 12.04 -15.17 -11.99
CA GLY A 45 11.19 -15.59 -10.88
C GLY A 45 10.94 -14.45 -9.92
N ASP A 46 12.01 -13.78 -9.48
CA ASP A 46 11.92 -12.62 -8.57
C ASP A 46 11.06 -11.49 -9.14
N ILE A 47 11.10 -11.27 -10.46
CA ILE A 47 10.22 -10.30 -11.14
C ILE A 47 8.75 -10.75 -11.10
N VAL A 48 8.47 -12.04 -11.27
CA VAL A 48 7.11 -12.58 -11.18
C VAL A 48 6.59 -12.46 -9.75
N ASP A 49 7.43 -12.73 -8.76
CA ASP A 49 7.06 -12.63 -7.34
C ASP A 49 6.73 -11.18 -6.97
N VAL A 50 7.59 -10.23 -7.35
CA VAL A 50 7.30 -8.79 -7.17
C VAL A 50 6.01 -8.39 -7.88
N ARG A 51 5.71 -8.94 -9.06
CA ARG A 51 4.44 -8.66 -9.75
C ARG A 51 3.24 -9.20 -8.99
N HIS A 52 3.34 -10.40 -8.42
CA HIS A 52 2.29 -10.96 -7.58
C HIS A 52 2.09 -10.13 -6.31
N ASP A 53 3.17 -9.69 -5.66
CA ASP A 53 3.10 -8.81 -4.49
C ASP A 53 2.43 -7.47 -4.81
N ILE A 54 2.76 -6.88 -5.96
CA ILE A 54 2.11 -5.64 -6.45
C ILE A 54 0.61 -5.87 -6.69
N GLU A 55 0.22 -7.00 -7.29
CA GLU A 55 -1.19 -7.33 -7.54
C GLU A 55 -1.95 -7.53 -6.22
N ALA A 56 -1.34 -8.25 -5.26
CA ALA A 56 -1.90 -8.45 -3.93
C ALA A 56 -2.08 -7.11 -3.19
N LEU A 57 -1.05 -6.26 -3.16
CA LEU A 57 -1.10 -4.92 -2.56
C LEU A 57 -2.17 -4.05 -3.20
N ARG A 58 -2.33 -4.12 -4.53
CA ARG A 58 -3.37 -3.39 -5.26
C ARG A 58 -4.78 -3.84 -4.86
N ILE A 59 -4.99 -5.14 -4.64
CA ILE A 59 -6.29 -5.67 -4.19
C ILE A 59 -6.59 -5.19 -2.78
N VAL A 60 -5.65 -5.35 -1.85
CA VAL A 60 -5.80 -4.93 -0.45
C VAL A 60 -6.07 -3.43 -0.35
N THR A 61 -5.28 -2.61 -1.05
CA THR A 61 -5.45 -1.15 -1.04
C THR A 61 -6.82 -0.71 -1.54
N LYS A 62 -7.38 -1.39 -2.56
CA LYS A 62 -8.74 -1.10 -3.03
C LYS A 62 -9.80 -1.44 -2.00
N ALA A 63 -9.67 -2.61 -1.37
CA ALA A 63 -10.59 -3.03 -0.31
C ALA A 63 -10.56 -2.05 0.88
N ASP A 64 -9.37 -1.62 1.29
CA ASP A 64 -9.19 -0.65 2.38
C ASP A 64 -9.80 0.71 2.05
N ILE A 65 -9.66 1.19 0.81
CA ILE A 65 -10.29 2.43 0.35
C ILE A 65 -11.82 2.32 0.37
N GLU A 66 -12.38 1.19 -0.03
CA GLU A 66 -13.83 0.97 0.00
C GLU A 66 -14.35 0.88 1.45
N ALA A 67 -13.65 0.16 2.32
CA ALA A 67 -13.97 0.08 3.74
C ALA A 67 -13.93 1.47 4.41
N LEU A 68 -12.88 2.27 4.13
CA LEU A 68 -12.77 3.63 4.65
C LEU A 68 -13.89 4.54 4.14
N ARG A 69 -14.27 4.41 2.87
CA ARG A 69 -15.42 5.16 2.31
C ARG A 69 -16.73 4.79 2.99
N LEU A 70 -16.95 3.52 3.29
CA LEU A 70 -18.16 3.07 4.00
C LEU A 70 -18.19 3.59 5.44
N SER A 71 -17.07 3.47 6.16
CA SER A 71 -16.90 4.03 7.51
C SER A 71 -17.21 5.53 7.52
N ALA A 72 -16.56 6.30 6.65
CA ALA A 72 -16.76 7.75 6.60
C ALA A 72 -18.22 8.13 6.30
N ARG A 73 -18.92 7.37 5.45
CA ARG A 73 -20.35 7.60 5.17
C ARG A 73 -21.22 7.30 6.39
N ALA A 74 -20.92 6.23 7.13
CA ALA A 74 -21.63 5.89 8.36
C ALA A 74 -21.39 6.94 9.45
N ASP A 75 -20.15 7.42 9.61
CA ASP A 75 -19.80 8.47 10.56
C ASP A 75 -20.52 9.78 10.23
N ILE A 76 -20.58 10.17 8.95
CA ILE A 76 -21.35 11.34 8.50
C ILE A 76 -22.85 11.16 8.78
N ALA A 77 -23.41 9.99 8.55
CA ALA A 77 -24.83 9.72 8.81
C ALA A 77 -25.14 9.82 10.31
N THR A 78 -24.26 9.26 11.15
CA THR A 78 -24.36 9.33 12.61
C THR A 78 -24.26 10.78 13.08
N ALA A 79 -23.25 11.52 12.64
CA ALA A 79 -23.10 12.94 12.99
C ALA A 79 -24.30 13.79 12.56
N LYS A 80 -24.89 13.51 11.39
CA LYS A 80 -26.14 14.17 10.96
C LYS A 80 -27.31 13.84 11.89
N SER A 81 -27.45 12.59 12.32
CA SER A 81 -28.47 12.17 13.27
C SER A 81 -28.30 12.89 14.61
N ASP A 82 -27.08 12.91 15.15
CA ASP A 82 -26.76 13.55 16.42
C ASP A 82 -27.05 15.06 16.39
N ILE A 83 -26.75 15.72 15.26
CA ILE A 83 -27.09 17.13 15.04
C ILE A 83 -28.61 17.33 15.06
N ILE A 84 -29.36 16.49 14.35
CA ILE A 84 -30.82 16.58 14.30
C ILE A 84 -31.43 16.35 15.69
N GLU A 85 -30.96 15.34 16.42
CA GLU A 85 -31.40 15.06 17.79
C GLU A 85 -31.11 16.25 18.71
N SER A 86 -29.90 16.81 18.62
CA SER A 86 -29.51 18.00 19.38
C SER A 86 -30.38 19.21 19.06
N MET A 87 -30.75 19.42 17.78
CA MET A 87 -31.64 20.50 17.36
C MET A 87 -33.04 20.35 17.97
N PHE A 88 -33.62 19.14 17.98
CA PHE A 88 -34.92 18.92 18.61
C PHE A 88 -34.88 19.18 20.11
N GLY A 89 -33.81 18.76 20.80
CA GLY A 89 -33.60 19.06 22.21
C GLY A 89 -33.57 20.57 22.50
N MET A 90 -32.80 21.33 21.71
CA MET A 90 -32.71 22.78 21.86
C MET A 90 -34.02 23.51 21.54
N ILE A 91 -34.72 23.14 20.46
CA ILE A 91 -36.01 23.74 20.10
C ILE A 91 -37.06 23.45 21.19
N GLY A 92 -37.11 22.21 21.67
CA GLY A 92 -37.99 21.83 22.78
C GLY A 92 -37.73 22.67 24.03
N PHE A 93 -36.47 22.79 24.43
CA PHE A 93 -36.09 23.65 25.57
C PHE A 93 -36.48 25.12 25.36
N GLN A 94 -36.21 25.68 24.19
CA GLN A 94 -36.56 27.07 23.85
C GLN A 94 -38.07 27.32 23.96
N THR A 95 -38.92 26.41 23.45
CA THR A 95 -40.38 26.56 23.52
C THR A 95 -40.90 26.57 24.96
N VAL A 96 -40.41 25.66 25.81
CA VAL A 96 -40.77 25.62 27.24
C VAL A 96 -40.30 26.89 27.96
N ALA A 97 -39.08 27.36 27.67
CA ALA A 97 -38.55 28.59 28.25
C ALA A 97 -39.40 29.83 27.89
N ILE A 98 -39.81 29.96 26.62
CA ILE A 98 -40.68 31.05 26.16
C ILE A 98 -42.04 31.00 26.86
N LEU A 99 -42.68 29.83 26.92
CA LEU A 99 -43.96 29.67 27.60
C LEU A 99 -43.86 30.02 29.09
N GLY A 100 -42.81 29.56 29.77
CA GLY A 100 -42.53 29.90 31.16
C GLY A 100 -42.34 31.41 31.37
N ALA A 101 -41.60 32.08 30.48
CA ALA A 101 -41.40 33.53 30.54
C ALA A 101 -42.70 34.30 30.34
N VAL A 102 -43.56 33.90 29.40
CA VAL A 102 -44.87 34.52 29.16
C VAL A 102 -45.76 34.38 30.40
N VAL A 103 -45.84 33.19 31.00
CA VAL A 103 -46.63 32.96 32.23
C VAL A 103 -46.12 33.81 33.39
N ALA A 104 -44.80 33.90 33.57
CA ALA A 104 -44.19 34.72 34.61
C ALA A 104 -44.52 36.22 34.42
N LEU A 105 -44.49 36.71 33.18
CA LEU A 105 -44.83 38.10 32.85
C LEU A 105 -46.30 38.42 33.12
N VAL A 106 -47.22 37.54 32.72
CA VAL A 106 -48.65 37.71 33.00
C VAL A 106 -48.90 37.76 34.52
N ARG A 107 -48.20 36.92 35.28
CA ARG A 107 -48.32 36.89 36.75
C ARG A 107 -47.74 38.14 37.42
N SER A 108 -46.80 38.86 36.81
CA SER A 108 -46.27 40.10 37.38
C SER A 108 -47.11 41.34 37.03
N LEU A 109 -48.04 41.22 36.09
CA LEU A 109 -48.92 42.31 35.63
C LEU A 109 -50.31 42.30 36.32
N HIS A 110 -50.67 41.21 36.99
CA HIS A 110 -51.84 41.05 37.85
C HIS A 110 -51.44 41.14 39.32
#